data_AF-A0A087U0C9-F1
#
_entry.id   AF-A0A087U0C9-F1
#
_cell.length_a   1.000
_cell.length_b   1.000
_cell.length_c   1.000
_cell.angle_alpha   90.00
_cell.angle_beta   90.00
_cell.angle_gamma   90.00
#
_symmetry.space_group_name_H-M   'P 1'
#
loop_
_entity.id
_entity.type
_entity.pdbx_description
1 polymer ?
#
loop_
_entity_poly.entity_id
_entity_poly.type
_entity_poly.pdbx_seq_one_letter_code
_entity_poly.pdbx_strand_id
1 'polypeptide(L)'
;MAQRRQLEMFAKGRIVGMLESGRSQTEVSRILNVNQSVISRLWQRFQRTGDSVTRRPVSGRPRVTTPRQDRYLVISARRQRGSTAIALGSALTVATGIRISRQTVYRRLNHAGLYVRRPTVCISLTSAQKRARLNWSLKHQHWSVGEWANVMFSDESRFSLMSTDARRVTIWRERGTRFEPRNISESHHFLSRGVMVCAGLFEVQGLPGGISTLTTLKTSQAVLSVPDDILQSVIESVVYSMQRVIHKKDGHIVNGLCPC
;
A
#
# COMPACT_ATOMS: atom_id res chain seq x y z
N MET A 1 -0.79 -19.48 42.27
CA MET A 1 -0.82 -20.73 41.45
C MET A 1 0.58 -21.26 41.33
N ALA A 2 0.85 -22.50 41.77
CA ALA A 2 2.19 -23.10 41.66
C ALA A 2 2.59 -23.25 40.18
N GLN A 3 3.77 -22.77 39.82
CA GLN A 3 4.29 -22.85 38.46
C GLN A 3 4.68 -24.29 38.15
N ARG A 4 3.85 -25.00 37.36
CA ARG A 4 4.18 -26.35 36.89
C ARG A 4 5.35 -26.27 35.90
N ARG A 5 6.53 -26.72 36.32
CA ARG A 5 7.73 -26.77 35.47
C ARG A 5 7.64 -27.98 34.54
N GLN A 6 7.87 -27.75 33.24
CA GLN A 6 7.81 -28.80 32.23
C GLN A 6 9.15 -29.55 32.18
N LEU A 7 9.09 -30.88 31.98
CA LEU A 7 10.29 -31.67 31.74
C LEU A 7 10.92 -31.31 30.39
N GLU A 8 12.24 -31.13 30.38
CA GLU A 8 13.01 -30.83 29.19
C GLU A 8 13.01 -32.00 28.20
N MET A 9 13.17 -31.70 26.91
CA MET A 9 13.11 -32.68 25.84
C MET A 9 14.16 -33.79 26.01
N PHE A 10 15.38 -33.40 26.35
CA PHE A 10 16.49 -34.32 26.61
C PHE A 10 16.22 -35.23 27.81
N ALA A 11 15.68 -34.68 28.91
CA ALA A 11 15.31 -35.45 30.09
C ALA A 11 14.24 -36.51 29.77
N LYS A 12 13.26 -36.19 28.91
CA LYS A 12 12.27 -37.17 28.46
C LYS A 12 12.90 -38.30 27.64
N GLY A 13 13.81 -37.97 26.73
CA GLY A 13 14.53 -38.97 25.93
C GLY A 13 15.36 -39.92 26.80
N ARG A 14 16.07 -39.38 27.82
CA ARG A 14 16.80 -40.19 28.80
C ARG A 14 15.89 -41.11 29.60
N ILE A 15 14.73 -40.63 30.04
CA ILE A 15 13.74 -41.48 30.74
C ILE A 15 13.30 -42.63 29.84
N VAL A 16 12.95 -42.35 28.58
CA VAL A 16 12.50 -43.36 27.63
C VAL A 16 13.59 -44.39 27.39
N GLY A 17 14.82 -43.96 27.06
CA GLY A 17 15.93 -44.89 26.80
C GLY A 17 16.29 -45.77 28.01
N MET A 18 16.23 -45.23 29.24
CA MET A 18 16.45 -46.02 30.46
C MET A 18 15.34 -47.05 30.72
N LEU A 19 14.09 -46.74 30.35
CA LEU A 19 12.97 -47.66 30.48
C LEU A 19 12.99 -48.74 29.39
N GLU A 20 13.37 -48.38 28.16
CA GLU A 20 13.60 -49.33 27.07
C GLU A 20 14.73 -50.31 27.38
N SER A 21 15.76 -49.88 28.12
CA SER A 21 16.83 -50.77 28.61
C SER A 21 16.43 -51.64 29.80
N GLY A 22 15.14 -51.70 30.17
CA GLY A 22 14.62 -52.57 31.22
C GLY A 22 14.75 -52.08 32.66
N ARG A 23 15.16 -50.82 32.90
CA ARG A 23 15.23 -50.28 34.27
C ARG A 23 13.84 -50.04 34.85
N SER A 24 13.72 -50.16 36.18
CA SER A 24 12.43 -49.90 36.86
C SER A 24 12.13 -48.39 36.92
N GLN A 25 10.84 -48.02 36.88
CA GLN A 25 10.44 -46.60 36.99
C GLN A 25 10.92 -45.93 38.29
N THR A 26 11.00 -46.70 39.38
CA THR A 26 11.46 -46.25 40.70
C THR A 26 12.95 -45.93 40.72
N GLU A 27 13.73 -46.69 39.96
CA GLU A 27 15.16 -46.45 39.77
C GLU A 27 15.40 -45.21 38.91
N VAL A 28 14.68 -45.08 37.79
CA VAL A 28 14.76 -43.90 36.92
C VAL A 28 14.34 -42.63 37.66
N SER A 29 13.33 -42.73 38.54
CA SER A 29 12.89 -41.63 39.41
C SER A 29 14.02 -41.13 40.32
N ARG A 30 14.78 -42.05 40.93
CA ARG A 30 15.92 -41.74 41.80
C ARG A 30 17.08 -41.12 41.02
N ILE A 31 17.45 -41.71 39.87
CA ILE A 31 18.57 -41.26 39.05
C ILE A 31 18.35 -39.84 38.50
N LEU A 32 17.14 -39.56 38.01
CA LEU A 32 16.84 -38.30 37.32
C LEU A 32 16.16 -37.26 38.23
N ASN A 33 15.92 -37.61 39.49
CA ASN A 33 15.17 -36.80 40.46
C ASN A 33 13.83 -36.29 39.90
N VAL A 34 13.12 -37.17 39.19
CA VAL A 34 11.80 -36.90 38.62
C VAL A 34 10.77 -37.74 39.35
N ASN A 35 9.65 -37.15 39.75
CA ASN A 35 8.58 -37.88 40.43
C ASN A 35 8.09 -39.06 39.55
N GLN A 36 7.97 -40.25 40.14
CA GLN A 36 7.56 -41.48 39.45
C GLN A 36 6.25 -41.31 38.66
N SER A 37 5.29 -40.50 39.14
CA SER A 37 4.03 -40.24 38.43
C SER A 37 4.23 -39.54 37.07
N VAL A 38 5.28 -38.73 36.92
CA VAL A 38 5.64 -38.07 35.65
C VAL A 38 6.25 -39.09 34.71
N ILE A 39 7.11 -39.96 35.22
CA ILE A 39 7.75 -41.05 34.47
C ILE A 39 6.69 -42.02 33.96
N SER A 40 5.77 -42.47 34.82
CA SER A 40 4.67 -43.38 34.46
C SER A 40 3.79 -42.79 33.35
N ARG A 41 3.35 -41.51 33.49
CA ARG A 41 2.58 -40.82 32.45
C ARG A 41 3.34 -40.67 31.13
N LEU A 42 4.65 -40.39 31.20
CA LEU A 42 5.49 -40.27 30.01
C LEU A 42 5.65 -41.63 29.31
N TRP A 43 5.87 -42.70 30.09
CA TRP A 43 6.05 -44.06 29.58
C TRP A 43 4.78 -44.62 28.94
N GLN A 44 3.63 -44.51 29.61
CA GLN A 44 2.34 -44.89 29.04
C GLN A 44 2.04 -44.12 27.75
N ARG A 45 2.42 -42.84 27.69
CA ARG A 45 2.29 -42.04 26.47
C ARG A 45 3.20 -42.57 25.36
N PHE A 46 4.45 -42.88 25.68
CA PHE A 46 5.42 -43.43 24.73
C PHE A 46 4.90 -44.74 24.12
N GLN A 47 4.52 -45.70 24.96
CA GLN A 47 3.98 -46.99 24.54
C GLN A 47 2.76 -46.87 23.62
N ARG A 48 1.87 -45.90 23.88
CA ARG A 48 0.66 -45.70 23.05
C ARG A 48 0.92 -45.00 21.72
N THR A 49 1.87 -44.06 21.67
CA THR A 49 1.97 -43.10 20.55
C THR A 49 3.28 -43.22 19.77
N GLY A 50 4.28 -43.93 20.26
CA GLY A 50 5.67 -43.91 19.75
C GLY A 50 6.40 -42.58 20.01
N ASP A 51 5.69 -41.52 20.38
CA ASP A 51 6.25 -40.19 20.66
C ASP A 51 5.82 -39.66 22.05
N SER A 52 6.82 -39.59 22.94
CA SER A 52 6.70 -39.03 24.29
C SER A 52 7.46 -37.71 24.45
N VAL A 53 8.33 -37.38 23.49
CA VAL A 53 9.32 -36.32 23.61
C VAL A 53 8.71 -34.98 23.20
N THR A 54 7.94 -34.96 22.11
CA THR A 54 7.31 -33.73 21.63
C THR A 54 6.14 -33.30 22.49
N ARG A 55 5.85 -31.99 22.50
CA ARG A 55 4.65 -31.47 23.16
C ARG A 55 3.46 -31.63 22.21
N ARG A 56 2.38 -32.25 22.68
CA ARG A 56 1.12 -32.25 21.93
C ARG A 56 0.60 -30.83 21.77
N PRO A 57 0.00 -30.49 20.61
CA PRO A 57 -0.75 -29.25 20.47
C PRO A 57 -1.76 -29.15 21.60
N VAL A 58 -1.65 -28.08 22.39
CA VAL A 58 -2.64 -27.79 23.43
C VAL A 58 -3.71 -26.91 22.80
N SER A 59 -4.97 -27.26 23.02
CA SER A 59 -6.08 -26.39 22.63
C SER A 59 -5.92 -25.04 23.34
N GLY A 60 -5.78 -23.98 22.55
CA GLY A 60 -5.78 -22.63 23.08
C GLY A 60 -7.16 -22.22 23.58
N ARG A 61 -7.25 -21.01 24.14
CA ARG A 61 -8.54 -20.39 24.48
C ARG A 61 -9.45 -20.38 23.23
N PRO A 62 -10.71 -20.83 23.34
CA PRO A 62 -11.66 -20.76 22.24
C PRO A 62 -11.77 -19.35 21.68
N ARG A 63 -11.99 -19.26 20.37
CA ARG A 63 -12.19 -17.99 19.68
C ARG A 63 -13.57 -17.43 20.04
N VAL A 64 -13.64 -16.10 20.25
CA VAL A 64 -14.93 -15.39 20.42
C VAL A 64 -15.77 -15.43 19.15
N THR A 65 -15.12 -15.49 17.99
CA THR A 65 -15.79 -15.53 16.69
C THR A 65 -15.77 -16.93 16.07
N THR A 66 -16.84 -17.26 15.36
CA THR A 66 -16.96 -18.49 14.57
C THR A 66 -16.43 -18.29 13.14
N PRO A 67 -16.09 -19.37 12.41
CA PRO A 67 -15.66 -19.26 11.01
C PRO A 67 -16.68 -18.56 10.10
N ARG A 68 -17.99 -18.71 10.37
CA ARG A 68 -19.06 -18.03 9.62
C ARG A 68 -19.02 -16.51 9.83
N GLN A 69 -18.78 -16.08 11.07
CA GLN A 69 -18.66 -14.66 11.41
C GLN A 69 -17.38 -14.05 10.83
N ASP A 70 -16.27 -14.81 10.87
CA ASP A 70 -15.02 -14.40 10.24
C ASP A 70 -15.22 -14.22 8.71
N ARG A 71 -15.95 -15.13 8.06
CA ARG A 71 -16.31 -15.02 6.63
C ARG A 71 -17.20 -13.80 6.35
N TYR A 72 -18.16 -13.51 7.22
CA TYR A 72 -18.98 -12.30 7.12
C TYR A 72 -18.11 -11.04 7.17
N LEU A 73 -17.18 -10.93 8.12
CA LEU A 73 -16.26 -9.79 8.22
C LEU A 73 -15.44 -9.60 6.94
N VAL A 74 -14.91 -10.68 6.37
CA VAL A 74 -14.11 -10.64 5.14
C VAL A 74 -14.96 -10.19 3.95
N ILE A 75 -16.18 -10.70 3.79
CA ILE A 75 -17.08 -10.30 2.71
C ILE A 75 -17.47 -8.82 2.87
N SER A 76 -17.84 -8.39 4.07
CA SER A 76 -18.20 -7.01 4.37
C SER A 76 -17.03 -6.05 4.11
N ALA A 77 -15.81 -6.41 4.50
CA ALA A 77 -14.61 -5.61 4.23
C ALA A 77 -14.26 -5.54 2.73
N ARG A 78 -14.50 -6.60 1.96
CA ARG A 78 -14.27 -6.60 0.50
C ARG A 78 -15.30 -5.79 -0.28
N ARG A 79 -16.55 -5.80 0.18
CA ARG A 79 -17.66 -5.02 -0.40
C ARG A 79 -17.51 -3.53 -0.04
N GLN A 80 -17.33 -3.24 1.25
CA GLN A 80 -17.21 -1.89 1.78
C GLN A 80 -15.76 -1.63 2.22
N ARG A 81 -14.85 -1.45 1.25
CA ARG A 81 -13.40 -1.37 1.51
C ARG A 81 -12.99 -0.20 2.41
N GLY A 82 -13.74 0.90 2.38
CA GLY A 82 -13.49 2.08 3.22
C GLY A 82 -14.03 1.97 4.66
N SER A 83 -14.74 0.89 5.01
CA SER A 83 -15.33 0.75 6.34
C SER A 83 -14.28 0.66 7.43
N THR A 84 -14.51 1.37 8.54
CA THR A 84 -13.65 1.26 9.71
C THR A 84 -13.81 -0.12 10.38
N ALA A 85 -12.76 -0.57 11.08
CA ALA A 85 -12.83 -1.80 11.87
C ALA A 85 -13.95 -1.77 12.92
N ILE A 86 -14.27 -0.59 13.46
CA ILE A 86 -15.37 -0.38 14.40
C ILE A 86 -16.71 -0.60 13.70
N ALA A 87 -16.93 0.04 12.54
CA ALA A 87 -18.16 -0.12 11.77
C ALA A 87 -18.41 -1.59 11.38
N LEU A 88 -17.36 -2.31 10.95
CA LEU A 88 -17.46 -3.74 10.65
C LEU A 88 -17.80 -4.58 11.89
N GLY A 89 -17.19 -4.27 13.04
CA GLY A 89 -17.49 -4.93 14.31
C GLY A 89 -18.91 -4.67 14.80
N SER A 90 -19.39 -3.43 14.70
CA SER A 90 -20.76 -3.05 15.03
C SER A 90 -21.77 -3.74 14.12
N ALA A 91 -21.53 -3.79 12.80
CA ALA A 91 -22.40 -4.50 11.87
C ALA A 91 -22.51 -6.00 12.19
N LEU A 92 -21.39 -6.65 12.53
CA LEU A 92 -21.41 -8.04 12.99
C LEU A 92 -22.17 -8.19 14.32
N THR A 93 -21.98 -7.25 15.25
CA THR A 93 -22.68 -7.25 16.55
C THR A 93 -24.19 -7.16 16.35
N VAL A 94 -24.66 -6.29 15.46
CA VAL A 94 -26.09 -6.18 15.10
C VAL A 94 -26.61 -7.48 14.48
N ALA A 95 -25.83 -8.11 13.60
CA ALA A 95 -26.26 -9.32 12.90
C ALA A 95 -26.25 -10.59 13.77
N THR A 96 -25.46 -10.64 14.84
CA THR A 96 -25.18 -11.89 15.58
C THR A 96 -25.29 -11.79 17.10
N GLY A 97 -25.47 -10.58 17.65
CA GLY A 97 -25.49 -10.32 19.09
C GLY A 97 -24.12 -10.37 19.79
N ILE A 98 -23.04 -10.75 19.09
CA ILE A 98 -21.71 -10.86 19.71
C ILE A 98 -20.95 -9.55 19.63
N ARG A 99 -20.59 -9.00 20.79
CA ARG A 99 -19.69 -7.85 20.88
C ARG A 99 -18.25 -8.29 20.65
N ILE A 100 -17.61 -7.73 19.64
CA ILE A 100 -16.18 -7.96 19.37
C ILE A 100 -15.41 -6.65 19.43
N SER A 101 -14.16 -6.71 19.91
CA SER A 101 -13.29 -5.55 19.92
C SER A 101 -12.76 -5.23 18.52
N ARG A 102 -12.40 -3.95 18.31
CA ARG A 102 -11.69 -3.48 17.12
C ARG A 102 -10.48 -4.37 16.78
N GLN A 103 -9.72 -4.78 17.79
CA GLN A 103 -8.52 -5.60 17.61
C GLN A 103 -8.84 -7.02 17.11
N THR A 104 -9.98 -7.59 17.52
CA THR A 104 -10.45 -8.88 16.98
C THR A 104 -10.73 -8.76 15.48
N VAL A 105 -11.41 -7.69 15.04
CA VAL A 105 -11.66 -7.43 13.61
C VAL A 105 -10.35 -7.38 12.82
N TYR A 106 -9.35 -6.61 13.28
CA TYR A 106 -8.03 -6.58 12.64
C TYR A 106 -7.40 -7.96 12.54
N ARG A 107 -7.38 -8.74 13.62
CA ARG A 107 -6.81 -10.10 13.61
C ARG A 107 -7.50 -10.99 12.58
N ARG A 108 -8.83 -10.91 12.46
CA ARG A 108 -9.59 -11.71 11.47
C ARG A 108 -9.31 -11.29 10.04
N LEU A 109 -9.32 -9.99 9.77
CA LEU A 109 -9.03 -9.48 8.43
C LEU A 109 -7.58 -9.76 8.02
N ASN A 110 -6.62 -9.58 8.94
CA ASN A 110 -5.21 -9.90 8.69
C ASN A 110 -5.00 -11.39 8.43
N HIS A 111 -5.69 -12.28 9.14
CA HIS A 111 -5.65 -13.72 8.89
C HIS A 111 -6.24 -14.10 7.52
N ALA A 112 -7.15 -13.28 6.99
CA ALA A 112 -7.69 -13.41 5.64
C ALA A 112 -6.85 -12.65 4.57
N GLY A 113 -5.70 -12.09 4.94
CA GLY A 113 -4.81 -11.36 4.03
C GLY A 113 -5.25 -9.93 3.69
N LEU A 114 -6.24 -9.38 4.39
CA LEU A 114 -6.71 -8.01 4.22
C LEU A 114 -6.04 -7.08 5.21
N TYR A 115 -5.43 -6.01 4.69
CA TYR A 115 -4.72 -5.02 5.49
C TYR A 115 -5.23 -3.62 5.23
N VAL A 116 -5.23 -2.77 6.26
CA VAL A 116 -5.51 -1.35 6.09
C VAL A 116 -4.35 -0.69 5.36
N ARG A 117 -4.66 -0.04 4.23
CA ARG A 117 -3.69 0.66 3.38
C ARG A 117 -4.31 1.95 2.84
N ARG A 118 -3.47 2.93 2.48
CA ARG A 118 -3.92 4.07 1.70
C ARG A 118 -4.15 3.64 0.24
N PRO A 119 -5.28 4.03 -0.37
CA PRO A 119 -5.48 3.83 -1.80
C PRO A 119 -4.43 4.61 -2.59
N THR A 120 -4.09 4.15 -3.78
CA THR A 120 -3.27 4.95 -4.70
C THR A 120 -4.18 5.98 -5.33
N VAL A 121 -3.76 7.25 -5.34
CA VAL A 121 -4.51 8.30 -6.02
C VAL A 121 -4.02 8.36 -7.46
N CYS A 122 -4.90 8.12 -8.43
CA CYS A 122 -4.58 8.22 -9.85
C CYS A 122 -5.70 8.94 -10.60
N ILE A 123 -5.35 9.55 -11.73
CA ILE A 123 -6.31 9.99 -12.73
C ILE A 123 -6.75 8.75 -13.53
N SER A 124 -8.04 8.52 -13.64
CA SER A 124 -8.59 7.43 -14.44
C SER A 124 -8.40 7.73 -15.92
N LEU A 125 -7.51 6.98 -16.56
CA LEU A 125 -7.27 7.08 -18.00
C LEU A 125 -8.22 6.15 -18.76
N THR A 126 -8.87 6.66 -19.80
CA THR A 126 -9.60 5.85 -20.77
C THR A 126 -8.65 4.95 -21.54
N SER A 127 -9.17 3.84 -22.10
CA SER A 127 -8.36 2.93 -22.93
C SER A 127 -7.72 3.64 -24.13
N ALA A 128 -8.41 4.62 -24.71
CA ALA A 128 -7.89 5.45 -25.79
C ALA A 128 -6.71 6.32 -25.32
N GLN A 129 -6.83 6.99 -24.17
CA GLN A 129 -5.75 7.77 -23.57
C GLN A 129 -4.53 6.91 -23.23
N LYS A 130 -4.73 5.70 -22.69
CA LYS A 130 -3.63 4.75 -22.41
C LYS A 130 -2.87 4.39 -23.69
N ARG A 131 -3.58 4.07 -24.76
CA ARG A 131 -2.98 3.74 -26.06
C ARG A 131 -2.24 4.93 -26.67
N ALA A 132 -2.85 6.12 -26.63
CA ALA A 132 -2.22 7.34 -27.13
C ALA A 132 -0.92 7.66 -26.38
N ARG A 133 -0.93 7.55 -25.04
CA ARG A 133 0.26 7.75 -24.21
C ARG A 133 1.34 6.71 -24.45
N LEU A 134 0.97 5.44 -24.63
CA LEU A 134 1.92 4.38 -24.97
C LEU A 134 2.58 4.63 -26.33
N ASN A 135 1.76 4.91 -27.36
CA ASN A 135 2.26 5.21 -28.71
C ASN A 135 3.16 6.44 -28.71
N TRP A 136 2.80 7.48 -27.97
CA TRP A 136 3.63 8.66 -27.82
C TRP A 136 4.98 8.30 -27.16
N SER A 137 4.96 7.54 -26.06
CA SER A 137 6.18 7.12 -25.36
C SER A 137 7.10 6.28 -26.25
N LEU A 138 6.55 5.32 -27.01
CA LEU A 138 7.32 4.49 -27.93
C LEU A 138 7.95 5.29 -29.06
N LYS A 139 7.21 6.26 -29.63
CA LYS A 139 7.71 7.13 -30.71
C LYS A 139 8.89 8.01 -30.26
N HIS A 140 8.93 8.37 -28.98
CA HIS A 140 9.91 9.31 -28.42
C HIS A 140 10.92 8.60 -27.49
N GLN A 141 10.90 7.27 -27.40
CA GLN A 141 11.74 6.49 -26.48
C GLN A 141 13.24 6.66 -26.75
N HIS A 142 13.60 6.86 -28.01
CA HIS A 142 15.00 6.95 -28.46
C HIS A 142 15.41 8.38 -28.82
N TRP A 143 14.62 9.38 -28.45
CA TRP A 143 14.98 10.78 -28.68
C TRP A 143 16.25 11.16 -27.92
N SER A 144 17.16 11.82 -28.64
CA SER A 144 18.40 12.38 -28.13
C SER A 144 18.15 13.65 -27.30
N VAL A 145 19.14 14.05 -26.50
CA VAL A 145 19.06 15.28 -25.70
C VAL A 145 18.81 16.52 -26.58
N GLY A 146 19.42 16.58 -27.76
CA GLY A 146 19.20 17.68 -28.70
C GLY A 146 17.77 17.73 -29.25
N GLU A 147 17.11 16.59 -29.44
CA GLU A 147 15.70 16.54 -29.83
C GLU A 147 14.77 16.97 -28.70
N TRP A 148 15.10 16.65 -27.45
CA TRP A 148 14.37 17.14 -26.27
C TRP A 148 14.54 18.65 -26.04
N ALA A 149 15.72 19.21 -26.36
CA ALA A 149 15.99 20.64 -26.21
C ALA A 149 15.06 21.51 -27.10
N ASN A 150 14.54 20.94 -28.19
CA ASN A 150 13.61 21.62 -29.10
C ASN A 150 12.14 21.53 -28.67
N VAL A 151 11.85 20.98 -27.48
CA VAL A 151 10.49 20.83 -26.95
C VAL A 151 10.22 21.89 -25.89
N MET A 152 9.19 22.71 -26.12
CA MET A 152 8.63 23.55 -25.05
C MET A 152 7.56 22.79 -24.27
N PHE A 153 7.76 22.71 -22.95
CA PHE A 153 6.76 22.19 -22.03
C PHE A 153 5.98 23.35 -21.44
N SER A 154 4.65 23.28 -21.51
CA SER A 154 3.76 24.20 -20.81
C SER A 154 2.79 23.42 -19.91
N ASP A 155 2.55 23.92 -18.70
CA ASP A 155 1.55 23.36 -17.79
C ASP A 155 0.76 24.45 -17.07
N GLU A 156 -0.48 24.11 -16.69
CA GLU A 156 -1.35 24.95 -15.88
C GLU A 156 -1.54 24.28 -14.52
N SER A 157 -1.04 24.90 -13.46
CA SER A 157 -1.12 24.38 -12.09
C SER A 157 -2.09 25.18 -11.24
N ARG A 158 -3.00 24.47 -10.56
CA ARG A 158 -3.92 25.05 -9.57
C ARG A 158 -3.40 24.86 -8.15
N PHE A 159 -3.20 25.94 -7.42
CA PHE A 159 -2.86 25.92 -5.99
C PHE A 159 -4.11 26.17 -5.15
N SER A 160 -4.59 25.13 -4.46
CA SER A 160 -5.73 25.25 -3.54
C SER A 160 -5.33 26.02 -2.28
N LEU A 161 -6.13 27.03 -1.92
CA LEU A 161 -5.93 27.84 -0.69
C LEU A 161 -6.50 27.17 0.56
N MET A 162 -7.40 26.20 0.37
CA MET A 162 -7.89 25.35 1.45
C MET A 162 -7.52 23.90 1.18
N SER A 163 -6.77 23.31 2.11
CA SER A 163 -6.54 21.88 2.18
C SER A 163 -7.85 21.20 2.58
N THR A 164 -8.58 20.62 1.64
CA THR A 164 -9.51 19.55 1.98
C THR A 164 -8.67 18.42 2.59
N ASP A 165 -8.92 18.09 3.86
CA ASP A 165 -8.23 17.02 4.60
C ASP A 165 -8.54 15.64 3.99
N ALA A 166 -8.02 15.39 2.80
CA ALA A 166 -8.06 14.10 2.11
C ALA A 166 -7.16 13.05 2.80
N ARG A 167 -6.54 13.40 3.95
CA ARG A 167 -5.31 12.78 4.44
C ARG A 167 -5.53 11.46 5.19
N ARG A 168 -6.78 10.97 5.30
CA ARG A 168 -7.12 9.85 6.19
C ARG A 168 -7.98 8.74 5.58
N VAL A 169 -8.26 8.76 4.28
CA VAL A 169 -8.98 7.65 3.65
C VAL A 169 -8.07 6.41 3.60
N THR A 170 -8.52 5.33 4.23
CA THR A 170 -7.85 4.02 4.19
C THR A 170 -8.83 2.95 3.74
N ILE A 171 -8.32 1.97 3.00
CA ILE A 171 -9.09 0.84 2.49
C ILE A 171 -8.53 -0.48 2.99
N TRP A 172 -9.39 -1.48 3.12
CA TRP A 172 -8.99 -2.88 3.27
C TRP A 172 -8.54 -3.42 1.91
N ARG A 173 -7.28 -3.89 1.85
CA ARG A 173 -6.65 -4.33 0.61
C ARG A 173 -5.76 -5.54 0.84
N GLU A 174 -5.74 -6.46 -0.13
CA GLU A 174 -4.75 -7.53 -0.20
C GLU A 174 -3.32 -7.00 -0.47
N ARG A 175 -2.31 -7.85 -0.27
CA ARG A 175 -0.94 -7.52 -0.70
C ARG A 175 -0.83 -7.67 -2.22
N GLY A 176 0.00 -6.84 -2.85
CA GLY A 176 0.24 -6.87 -4.30
C GLY A 176 -0.84 -6.20 -5.16
N THR A 177 -2.02 -5.92 -4.63
CA THR A 177 -3.16 -5.39 -5.40
C THR A 177 -3.21 -3.85 -5.49
N ARG A 178 -2.07 -3.18 -5.29
CA ARG A 178 -1.99 -1.70 -5.14
C ARG A 178 -2.60 -0.91 -6.30
N PHE A 179 -2.43 -1.38 -7.53
CA PHE A 179 -2.83 -0.69 -8.76
C PHE A 179 -4.08 -1.29 -9.41
N GLU A 180 -4.77 -2.21 -8.73
CA GLU A 180 -6.07 -2.65 -9.24
C GLU A 180 -7.06 -1.48 -9.23
N PRO A 181 -7.91 -1.33 -10.26
CA PRO A 181 -8.86 -0.22 -10.35
C PRO A 181 -9.70 -0.01 -9.08
N ARG A 182 -10.15 -1.11 -8.45
CA ARG A 182 -10.92 -1.09 -7.19
C ARG A 182 -10.16 -0.58 -5.94
N ASN A 183 -8.84 -0.41 -6.03
CA ASN A 183 -7.97 0.08 -4.96
C ASN A 183 -7.38 1.46 -5.25
N ILE A 184 -7.78 2.05 -6.38
CA ILE A 184 -7.40 3.39 -6.79
C ILE A 184 -8.49 4.35 -6.36
N SER A 185 -8.10 5.46 -5.74
CA SER A 185 -8.98 6.60 -5.55
C SER A 185 -8.80 7.53 -6.73
N GLU A 186 -9.89 7.89 -7.38
CA GLU A 186 -9.85 8.94 -8.39
C GLU A 186 -9.63 10.29 -7.70
N SER A 187 -8.75 11.11 -8.27
CA SER A 187 -8.62 12.52 -7.88
C SER A 187 -9.41 13.37 -8.85
N HIS A 188 -10.40 14.09 -8.35
CA HIS A 188 -11.13 15.12 -9.09
C HIS A 188 -10.77 16.46 -8.45
N HIS A 189 -10.04 17.31 -9.17
CA HIS A 189 -9.45 18.56 -8.64
C HIS A 189 -10.45 19.73 -8.49
N PHE A 190 -11.76 19.48 -8.56
CA PHE A 190 -12.71 20.53 -8.97
C PHE A 190 -13.46 21.28 -7.85
N LEU A 191 -13.17 21.06 -6.55
CA LEU A 191 -14.10 21.50 -5.49
C LEU A 191 -13.59 22.57 -4.49
N SER A 192 -12.39 23.13 -4.64
CA SER A 192 -11.88 24.13 -3.68
C SER A 192 -11.45 25.45 -4.31
N ARG A 193 -11.52 26.56 -3.55
CA ARG A 193 -10.95 27.87 -3.91
C ARG A 193 -9.43 27.74 -4.11
N GLY A 194 -8.90 28.31 -5.19
CA GLY A 194 -7.50 28.17 -5.56
C GLY A 194 -7.07 29.11 -6.70
N VAL A 195 -5.78 29.36 -6.77
CA VAL A 195 -5.13 30.23 -7.77
C VAL A 195 -4.64 29.36 -8.92
N MET A 196 -4.86 29.81 -10.16
CA MET A 196 -4.29 29.18 -11.36
C MET A 196 -2.99 29.89 -11.72
N VAL A 197 -1.95 29.12 -12.04
CA VAL A 197 -0.64 29.59 -12.48
C VAL A 197 -0.24 28.82 -13.72
N CYS A 198 0.13 29.52 -14.79
CA CYS A 198 0.65 28.91 -16.01
C CYS A 198 2.15 29.20 -16.15
N ALA A 199 2.94 28.19 -16.52
CA ALA A 199 4.37 28.32 -16.73
C ALA A 199 4.82 27.56 -17.98
N GLY A 200 5.76 28.17 -18.71
CA GLY A 200 6.48 27.54 -19.83
C GLY A 200 7.94 27.29 -19.45
N LEU A 201 8.45 26.11 -19.80
CA LEU A 201 9.84 25.71 -19.63
C LEU A 201 10.42 25.28 -20.98
N PHE A 202 11.58 25.83 -21.31
CA PHE A 202 12.39 25.43 -22.46
C PHE A 202 13.88 25.63 -22.16
N GLU A 203 14.74 24.92 -22.90
CA GLU A 203 16.19 25.05 -22.81
C GLU A 203 16.68 26.04 -23.88
N VAL A 204 17.45 27.05 -23.46
CA VAL A 204 18.07 28.03 -24.38
C VAL A 204 19.51 27.61 -24.63
N GLN A 205 19.83 27.16 -25.84
CA GLN A 205 21.21 26.88 -26.24
C GLN A 205 21.92 28.20 -26.61
N GLY A 206 23.00 28.55 -25.91
CA GLY A 206 23.84 29.71 -26.27
C GLY A 206 24.49 30.50 -25.12
N LEU A 207 24.18 30.22 -23.86
CA LEU A 207 24.85 30.84 -22.70
C LEU A 207 25.68 29.80 -21.92
N PRO A 208 26.92 30.12 -21.52
CA PRO A 208 27.76 29.19 -20.77
C PRO A 208 27.13 28.97 -19.40
N GLY A 209 26.58 27.76 -19.17
CA GLY A 209 25.98 27.39 -17.88
C GLY A 209 24.58 26.74 -17.94
N GLY A 210 24.00 26.48 -19.12
CA GLY A 210 22.83 25.60 -19.26
C GLY A 210 21.67 25.93 -18.31
N ILE A 211 21.20 27.18 -18.32
CA ILE A 211 20.12 27.62 -17.43
C ILE A 211 18.77 27.41 -18.12
N SER A 212 17.94 26.52 -17.58
CA SER A 212 16.52 26.43 -17.95
C SER A 212 15.82 27.74 -17.56
N THR A 213 15.29 28.49 -18.53
CA THR A 213 14.54 29.72 -18.24
C THR A 213 13.08 29.37 -18.01
N LEU A 214 12.56 29.67 -16.81
CA LEU A 214 11.14 29.53 -16.49
C LEU A 214 10.45 30.88 -16.73
N THR A 215 9.61 30.96 -17.74
CA THR A 215 8.80 32.14 -18.01
C THR A 215 7.39 31.90 -17.48
N THR A 216 7.00 32.63 -16.43
CA THR A 216 5.66 32.57 -15.85
C THR A 216 4.74 33.51 -16.63
N LEU A 217 3.62 33.02 -17.15
CA LEU A 217 2.62 33.84 -17.84
C LEU A 217 1.27 33.74 -17.12
N LYS A 218 0.92 34.85 -16.45
CA LYS A 218 -0.39 35.23 -15.88
C LYS A 218 -0.91 34.45 -14.67
N THR A 219 -1.33 35.25 -13.69
CA THR A 219 -2.29 34.92 -12.62
C THR A 219 -3.64 35.50 -13.00
N SER A 220 -4.74 34.79 -12.73
CA SER A 220 -6.10 35.20 -13.14
C SER A 220 -6.65 36.48 -12.48
N GLN A 221 -5.87 37.22 -11.68
CA GLN A 221 -6.27 38.52 -11.10
C GLN A 221 -5.15 39.56 -10.97
N ALA A 222 -3.99 39.40 -11.61
CA ALA A 222 -3.01 40.47 -11.73
C ALA A 222 -2.13 40.23 -12.95
N VAL A 223 -2.24 41.12 -13.95
CA VAL A 223 -1.22 41.25 -14.99
C VAL A 223 -0.03 41.94 -14.32
N LEU A 224 0.94 41.16 -13.86
CA LEU A 224 2.30 41.68 -13.77
C LEU A 224 2.77 41.81 -15.22
N SER A 225 2.80 43.05 -15.70
CA SER A 225 3.36 43.43 -16.98
C SER A 225 4.84 43.04 -16.99
N VAL A 226 5.14 41.91 -17.61
CA VAL A 226 6.46 41.70 -18.20
C VAL A 226 6.58 42.77 -19.29
N PRO A 227 7.65 43.59 -19.32
CA PRO A 227 7.85 44.58 -20.37
C PRO A 227 7.69 43.91 -21.74
N ASP A 228 6.88 44.51 -22.61
CA ASP A 228 6.51 43.96 -23.93
C ASP A 228 7.75 43.55 -24.75
N ASP A 229 8.86 44.27 -24.57
CA ASP A 229 10.15 44.06 -25.22
C ASP A 229 10.78 42.68 -24.91
N ILE A 230 10.58 42.17 -23.69
CA ILE A 230 11.12 40.87 -23.25
C ILE A 230 10.23 39.75 -23.77
N LEU A 231 8.91 39.94 -23.73
CA LEU A 231 7.95 38.99 -24.30
C LEU A 231 8.13 38.86 -25.80
N GLN A 232 8.35 39.97 -26.51
CA GLN A 232 8.50 39.96 -27.96
C GLN A 232 9.82 39.34 -28.41
N SER A 233 10.96 39.58 -27.75
CA SER A 233 12.22 38.91 -28.10
C SER A 233 12.24 37.42 -27.73
N VAL A 234 11.59 37.04 -26.62
CA VAL A 234 11.43 35.64 -26.23
C VAL A 234 10.46 34.94 -27.19
N ILE A 235 9.32 35.55 -27.51
CA ILE A 235 8.36 34.99 -28.48
C ILE A 235 8.97 34.92 -29.87
N GLU A 236 9.66 35.95 -30.37
CA GLU A 236 10.29 35.92 -31.70
C GLU A 236 11.42 34.89 -31.77
N SER A 237 12.28 34.76 -30.75
CA SER A 237 13.34 33.73 -30.76
C SER A 237 12.81 32.30 -30.54
N VAL A 238 11.73 32.14 -29.77
CA VAL A 238 11.06 30.86 -29.52
C VAL A 238 10.23 30.44 -30.75
N VAL A 239 9.50 31.36 -31.37
CA VAL A 239 8.67 31.07 -32.56
C VAL A 239 9.53 30.79 -33.80
N TYR A 240 10.70 31.42 -33.95
CA TYR A 240 11.60 31.14 -35.08
C TYR A 240 12.43 29.85 -34.92
N SER A 241 12.67 29.38 -33.69
CA SER A 241 13.52 28.20 -33.42
C SER A 241 12.74 26.91 -33.15
N MET A 242 11.44 26.99 -32.84
CA MET A 242 10.69 25.83 -32.36
C MET A 242 9.81 25.19 -33.42
N GLN A 243 9.96 23.87 -33.58
CA GLN A 243 9.14 23.07 -34.48
C GLN A 243 7.91 22.45 -33.79
N ARG A 244 7.87 22.33 -32.44
CA ARG A 244 6.77 21.66 -31.71
C ARG A 244 6.58 22.16 -30.27
N VAL A 245 5.33 22.42 -29.90
CA VAL A 245 4.89 22.72 -28.52
C VAL A 245 4.11 21.54 -27.96
N ILE A 246 4.42 21.12 -26.73
CA ILE A 246 3.67 20.08 -26.03
C ILE A 246 2.86 20.70 -24.90
N HIS A 247 1.55 20.81 -25.13
CA HIS A 247 0.59 21.23 -24.11
C HIS A 247 -0.03 20.00 -23.44
N LYS A 248 0.03 19.96 -22.11
CA LYS A 248 -0.54 18.86 -21.33
C LYS A 248 -1.81 19.34 -20.62
N LYS A 249 -2.94 19.26 -21.31
CA LYS A 249 -4.27 19.49 -20.70
C LYS A 249 -4.94 18.15 -20.43
N ASP A 250 -5.31 17.90 -19.17
CA ASP A 250 -6.19 16.80 -18.77
C ASP A 250 -5.83 15.41 -19.33
N GLY A 251 -4.53 15.09 -19.41
CA GLY A 251 -4.05 13.78 -19.86
C GLY A 251 -4.11 13.56 -21.38
N HIS A 252 -4.42 14.59 -22.16
CA HIS A 252 -4.27 14.61 -23.62
C HIS A 252 -3.00 15.36 -24.01
N ILE A 253 -2.17 14.73 -24.83
CA ILE A 253 -1.04 15.39 -25.51
C ILE A 253 -1.61 15.90 -26.84
N VAL A 254 -1.77 17.21 -26.97
CA VAL A 254 -2.13 17.84 -28.24
C VAL A 254 -0.85 18.32 -28.89
N ASN A 255 -0.47 17.70 -30.02
CA ASN A 255 0.56 18.24 -30.89
C ASN A 255 -0.11 19.28 -31.78
N GLY A 256 0.24 20.56 -31.61
CA GLY A 256 -0.17 21.64 -32.50
C GLY A 256 1.02 22.52 -32.80
N LEU A 257 1.23 22.86 -34.07
CA LEU A 257 1.82 24.14 -34.43
C LEU A 257 0.80 25.18 -33.96
N CYS A 258 1.19 26.12 -33.11
CA CYS A 258 0.36 27.28 -32.81
C CYS A 258 0.10 28.00 -34.14
N PRO A 259 -1.15 28.09 -34.65
CA PRO A 259 -1.47 29.19 -35.54
C PRO A 259 -1.46 30.45 -34.66
N CYS A 260 -0.76 31.47 -35.15
CA CYS A 260 -0.70 32.81 -34.57
C CYS A 260 -2.11 33.34 -34.22
#